data_AF-A0A6P0XJB8-F1
#
_entry.id   AF-A0A6P0XJB8-F1
#
_cell.length_a   1.000
_cell.length_b   1.000
_cell.length_c   1.000
_cell.angle_alpha   90.00
_cell.angle_beta   90.00
_cell.angle_gamma   90.00
#
_symmetry.space_group_name_H-M   'P 1'
#
loop_
_entity.id
_entity.type
_entity.pdbx_description
1 polymer ?
#
loop_
_entity_poly.entity_id
_entity_poly.type
_entity_poly.pdbx_seq_one_letter_code
_entity_poly.pdbx_strand_id
1 'polypeptide(L)'
;VIDPLDETALMKILTEPQNALVKQYQKLLKMDKVKLEFQKEALKAIAKEAYRRKTGARALRGILEELMLEVMYELPSRKDVTRCIITEEMVEKRSTAELLWHPTWHKQHESA
;
A
#
# COMPACT_ATOMS: atom_id res chain seq x y z
N VAL A 1 -5.01 -20.44 25.18
CA VAL A 1 -3.77 -19.66 25.01
C VAL A 1 -3.82 -19.07 23.62
N ILE A 2 -3.71 -17.75 23.48
CA ILE A 2 -3.62 -17.10 22.17
C ILE A 2 -2.14 -17.12 21.82
N ASP A 3 -1.76 -17.83 20.76
CA ASP A 3 -0.38 -17.81 20.28
C ASP A 3 0.04 -16.36 19.99
N PRO A 4 1.26 -15.96 20.38
CA PRO A 4 1.78 -14.65 20.02
C PRO A 4 1.71 -14.49 18.50
N LEU A 5 1.13 -13.38 18.05
CA LEU A 5 1.04 -13.05 16.63
C LEU A 5 2.44 -12.97 16.05
N ASP A 6 2.85 -14.01 15.33
CA ASP A 6 4.09 -14.05 14.57
C ASP A 6 3.93 -13.30 13.23
N GLU A 7 5.04 -13.08 12.53
CA GLU A 7 5.04 -12.38 11.23
C GLU A 7 4.11 -13.08 10.21
N THR A 8 4.04 -14.41 10.26
CA THR A 8 3.16 -15.22 9.39
C THR A 8 1.69 -14.93 9.67
N ALA A 9 1.26 -14.90 10.93
CA ALA A 9 -0.10 -14.59 11.32
C ALA A 9 -0.47 -13.15 10.92
N LEU A 10 0.45 -12.20 11.09
CA LEU A 10 0.26 -10.81 10.66
C LEU A 10 0.09 -10.70 9.15
N MET A 11 0.89 -11.43 8.37
CA MET A 11 0.73 -11.53 6.90
C MET A 11 -0.65 -12.06 6.50
N LYS A 12 -1.14 -13.10 7.18
CA LYS A 12 -2.48 -13.65 6.94
C LYS A 12 -3.54 -12.61 7.23
N ILE A 13 -3.46 -11.90 8.35
CA ILE A 13 -4.41 -10.83 8.72
C ILE A 13 -4.45 -9.73 7.65
N LEU A 14 -3.31 -9.39 7.04
CA LEU A 14 -3.23 -8.38 5.98
C LEU A 14 -3.86 -8.81 4.65
N THR A 15 -3.98 -10.10 4.37
CA THR A 15 -4.25 -10.59 3.00
C THR A 15 -5.44 -11.55 2.87
N GLU A 16 -5.63 -12.45 3.85
CA GLU A 16 -6.63 -13.53 3.76
C GLU A 16 -8.05 -13.08 4.08
N PRO A 17 -8.33 -12.35 5.19
CA PRO A 17 -9.69 -11.98 5.56
C PRO A 17 -10.42 -11.25 4.42
N GLN A 18 -11.74 -11.46 4.32
CA GLN A 18 -12.55 -10.72 3.35
C GLN A 18 -12.46 -9.21 3.59
N ASN A 19 -12.37 -8.81 4.86
CA ASN A 19 -12.26 -7.42 5.31
C ASN A 19 -10.81 -7.00 5.59
N ALA A 20 -9.82 -7.67 4.98
CA ALA A 20 -8.42 -7.32 5.16
C ALA A 20 -8.14 -5.87 4.72
N LEU A 21 -7.28 -5.17 5.46
CA LEU A 21 -6.97 -3.75 5.25
C LEU A 21 -6.51 -3.47 3.81
N VAL A 22 -5.66 -4.34 3.26
CA VAL A 22 -5.20 -4.26 1.86
C VAL A 22 -6.38 -4.22 0.89
N LYS A 23 -7.35 -5.12 1.04
CA LYS A 23 -8.54 -5.19 0.17
C LYS A 23 -9.42 -3.94 0.30
N GLN A 24 -9.51 -3.37 1.50
CA GLN A 24 -10.26 -2.13 1.73
C GLN A 24 -9.63 -0.96 0.97
N TYR A 25 -8.32 -0.76 1.08
CA TYR A 25 -7.61 0.29 0.34
C TYR A 25 -7.62 0.08 -1.17
N GLN A 26 -7.47 -1.17 -1.62
CA GLN A 26 -7.62 -1.52 -3.04
C GLN A 26 -9.00 -1.16 -3.57
N LYS A 27 -10.06 -1.44 -2.81
CA LYS A 27 -11.42 -1.08 -3.21
C LYS A 27 -11.63 0.43 -3.25
N LEU A 28 -11.08 1.15 -2.27
CA LEU A 28 -11.19 2.60 -2.17
C LEU A 28 -10.53 3.28 -3.38
N LEU A 29 -9.25 2.98 -3.67
CA LEU A 29 -8.54 3.58 -4.81
C LEU A 29 -9.12 3.15 -6.16
N LYS A 30 -9.74 1.96 -6.22
CA LYS A 30 -10.47 1.53 -7.42
C LYS A 30 -11.65 2.44 -7.74
N MET A 31 -12.27 3.08 -6.74
CA MET A 31 -13.34 4.07 -6.98
C MET A 31 -12.79 5.29 -7.73
N ASP A 32 -11.52 5.63 -7.50
CA ASP A 32 -10.79 6.69 -8.20
C ASP A 32 -10.10 6.20 -9.49
N LYS A 33 -10.46 4.99 -9.96
CA LYS A 33 -9.88 4.33 -11.14
C LYS A 33 -8.38 4.03 -11.04
N VAL A 34 -7.83 3.99 -9.82
CA VAL A 34 -6.44 3.59 -9.57
C VAL A 34 -6.38 2.15 -9.06
N LYS A 35 -5.59 1.31 -9.73
CA LYS A 35 -5.33 -0.06 -9.28
C LYS A 35 -4.18 -0.08 -8.26
N LEU A 36 -4.50 -0.32 -6.99
CA LEU A 36 -3.50 -0.50 -5.94
C LEU A 36 -3.02 -1.96 -5.87
N GLU A 37 -1.71 -2.15 -5.86
CA GLU A 37 -1.07 -3.44 -5.71
C GLU A 37 -0.01 -3.36 -4.60
N PHE A 38 0.13 -4.43 -3.83
CA PHE A 38 1.19 -4.55 -2.83
C PHE A 38 2.15 -5.64 -3.28
N GLN A 39 3.44 -5.32 -3.30
CA GLN A 39 4.47 -6.35 -3.45
C GLN A 39 4.46 -7.27 -2.23
N LYS A 40 4.87 -8.53 -2.44
CA LYS A 40 4.92 -9.52 -1.36
C LYS A 40 5.92 -9.09 -0.28
N GLU A 41 7.00 -8.46 -0.71
CA GLU A 41 8.08 -7.92 0.09
C GLU A 41 7.58 -6.75 0.94
N ALA A 42 6.76 -5.86 0.36
CA ALA A 42 6.09 -4.79 1.10
C ALA A 42 5.19 -5.32 2.22
N LEU A 43 4.37 -6.34 1.93
CA LEU A 43 3.50 -6.96 2.94
C LEU A 43 4.33 -7.58 4.08
N LYS A 44 5.43 -8.25 3.75
CA LYS A 44 6.36 -8.81 4.74
C LYS A 44 6.99 -7.71 5.59
N ALA A 45 7.45 -6.62 4.99
CA ALA A 45 8.01 -5.49 5.70
C ALA A 45 7.01 -4.86 6.68
N ILE A 46 5.74 -4.73 6.28
CA ILE A 46 4.67 -4.25 7.17
C ILE A 46 4.48 -5.21 8.35
N ALA A 47 4.43 -6.53 8.10
CA ALA A 47 4.27 -7.53 9.13
C ALA A 47 5.45 -7.55 10.13
N LYS A 48 6.69 -7.49 9.62
CA LYS A 48 7.92 -7.42 10.41
C LYS A 48 7.97 -6.16 11.28
N GLU A 49 7.61 -5.01 10.72
CA GLU A 49 7.56 -3.75 11.46
C GLU A 49 6.46 -3.77 12.54
N ALA A 50 5.28 -4.32 12.24
CA ALA A 50 4.22 -4.47 13.23
C ALA A 50 4.61 -5.41 14.37
N TYR A 51 5.31 -6.51 14.06
CA TYR A 51 5.87 -7.42 15.03
C TYR A 51 6.89 -6.72 15.94
N ARG A 52 7.81 -5.93 15.36
CA ARG A 52 8.80 -5.12 16.10
C ARG A 52 8.14 -4.11 17.04
N ARG A 53 7.02 -3.49 16.64
CA ARG A 53 6.24 -2.53 17.45
C ARG A 53 5.48 -3.19 18.63
N LYS A 54 5.55 -4.52 18.81
CA LYS A 54 4.95 -5.32 19.92
C LYS A 54 3.47 -5.04 20.22
N THR A 55 2.74 -4.51 19.24
CA THR A 55 1.33 -4.11 19.37
C THR A 55 0.41 -4.94 18.48
N GLY A 56 0.96 -5.99 17.85
CA GLY A 56 0.23 -6.99 17.06
C GLY A 56 -0.57 -6.38 15.92
N ALA A 57 -1.80 -6.85 15.73
CA ALA A 57 -2.67 -6.41 14.63
C ALA A 57 -3.02 -4.92 14.64
N ARG A 58 -2.92 -4.23 15.79
CA ARG A 58 -3.16 -2.78 15.87
C ARG A 58 -2.07 -1.98 15.18
N ALA A 59 -0.81 -2.44 15.24
CA ALA A 59 0.28 -1.78 14.52
C ALA A 59 0.12 -1.89 13.01
N LEU A 60 -0.43 -2.99 12.49
CA LEU A 60 -0.68 -3.16 11.05
C LEU A 60 -1.52 -2.01 10.50
N ARG A 61 -2.60 -1.65 11.19
CA ARG A 61 -3.47 -0.54 10.81
C ARG A 61 -2.71 0.78 10.79
N GLY A 62 -1.93 1.09 11.82
CA GLY A 62 -1.18 2.35 11.89
C GLY A 62 -0.15 2.47 10.76
N ILE A 63 0.62 1.42 10.49
CA ILE A 63 1.62 1.42 9.41
C ILE A 63 0.95 1.59 8.04
N LEU A 64 -0.16 0.90 7.79
CA LEU A 64 -0.92 1.07 6.55
C LEU A 64 -1.55 2.46 6.44
N GLU A 65 -2.10 3.02 7.51
CA GLU A 65 -2.67 4.38 7.51
C GLU A 65 -1.60 5.43 7.22
N GLU A 66 -0.43 5.33 7.86
CA GLU A 66 0.74 6.19 7.57
C GLU A 66 1.10 6.14 6.08
N LEU A 67 1.23 4.93 5.52
CA LEU A 67 1.66 4.72 4.13
C LEU A 67 0.61 5.16 3.11
N MET A 68 -0.67 4.90 3.41
CA MET A 68 -1.77 5.25 2.52
C MET A 68 -2.12 6.73 2.56
N LEU A 69 -1.76 7.46 3.63
CA LEU A 69 -2.02 8.90 3.72
C LEU A 69 -1.30 9.69 2.63
N GLU A 70 -0.02 9.39 2.38
CA GLU A 70 0.74 10.00 1.27
C GLU A 70 0.09 9.66 -0.08
N VAL A 71 -0.20 8.38 -0.30
CA VAL A 71 -0.79 7.87 -1.54
C VAL A 71 -2.16 8.52 -1.82
N MET A 72 -3.00 8.67 -0.80
CA MET A 72 -4.32 9.30 -0.91
C MET A 72 -4.26 10.82 -1.08
N TYR A 73 -3.18 11.47 -0.64
CA TYR A 73 -2.98 12.88 -0.86
C TYR A 73 -2.57 13.18 -2.31
N GLU A 74 -1.67 12.37 -2.86
CA GLU A 74 -1.09 12.62 -4.18
C GLU A 74 -1.97 12.09 -5.33
N LEU A 75 -2.52 10.87 -5.21
CA LEU A 75 -3.21 10.21 -6.32
C LEU A 75 -4.45 10.95 -6.86
N PRO A 76 -5.34 11.54 -6.03
CA PRO A 76 -6.54 12.19 -6.56
C PRO A 76 -6.25 13.36 -7.50
N SER A 77 -5.08 14.01 -7.33
CA SER A 77 -4.64 15.11 -8.18
C SER A 77 -3.97 14.62 -9.48
N ARG A 78 -3.58 13.34 -9.55
CA ARG A 78 -2.82 12.74 -10.65
C ARG A 78 -3.73 11.97 -11.60
N LYS A 79 -4.11 12.61 -12.71
CA LYS A 79 -4.97 11.99 -13.75
C LYS A 79 -4.23 11.03 -14.69
N ASP A 80 -2.91 11.04 -14.62
CA ASP A 80 -1.97 10.24 -15.41
C ASP A 80 -1.65 8.87 -14.79
N VAL A 81 -2.06 8.65 -13.54
CA VAL A 81 -1.74 7.43 -12.79
C VAL A 81 -2.97 6.53 -12.73
N THR A 82 -2.84 5.31 -13.25
CA THR A 82 -3.90 4.29 -13.21
C THR A 82 -3.52 3.09 -12.34
N ARG A 83 -2.27 3.01 -11.87
CA ARG A 83 -1.74 1.92 -11.07
C ARG A 83 -0.76 2.45 -10.03
N CYS A 84 -0.92 2.03 -8.79
CA CYS A 84 -0.02 2.34 -7.68
C CYS A 84 0.49 1.03 -7.11
N ILE A 85 1.81 0.89 -6.97
CA ILE A 85 2.44 -0.31 -6.42
C ILE A 85 3.15 0.09 -5.13
N ILE A 86 2.80 -0.57 -4.03
CA ILE A 86 3.50 -0.41 -2.76
C ILE A 86 4.67 -1.39 -2.72
N THR A 87 5.88 -0.84 -2.57
CA THR A 87 7.13 -1.59 -2.51
C THR A 87 7.65 -1.72 -1.07
N GLU A 88 8.60 -2.63 -0.85
CA GLU A 88 9.28 -2.77 0.46
C GLU A 88 9.96 -1.47 0.89
N GLU A 89 10.62 -0.80 -0.05
CA GLU A 89 11.32 0.47 0.21
C GLU A 89 10.38 1.55 0.75
N MET A 90 9.15 1.64 0.23
CA MET A 90 8.15 2.60 0.72
C MET A 90 7.73 2.33 2.17
N VAL A 91 7.72 1.06 2.57
CA VAL A 91 7.44 0.64 3.96
C VAL A 91 8.63 0.95 4.87
N GLU A 92 9.85 0.68 4.41
CA GLU A 92 11.07 0.87 5.20
C GLU A 92 11.44 2.35 5.38
N LYS A 93 11.36 3.14 4.31
CA LYS A 93 11.64 4.59 4.32
C LYS A 93 10.52 5.40 4.98
N ARG A 94 9.34 4.79 5.16
CA ARG A 94 8.09 5.43 5.64
C ARG A 94 7.77 6.75 4.95
N SER A 95 8.24 6.92 3.72
CA SER A 95 8.00 8.11 2.91
C SER A 95 8.40 7.85 1.47
N THR A 96 7.63 8.43 0.55
CA THR A 96 7.71 8.41 -0.92
C THR A 96 7.22 7.13 -1.59
N ALA A 97 5.90 6.94 -1.63
CA ALA A 97 5.19 7.15 -2.89
C ALA A 97 5.87 6.82 -4.25
N GLU A 98 6.40 5.62 -4.58
CA GLU A 98 6.83 5.39 -5.97
C GLU A 98 5.61 5.21 -6.91
N LEU A 99 5.17 6.33 -7.50
CA LEU A 99 4.05 6.37 -8.43
C LEU A 99 4.51 5.93 -9.84
N LEU A 100 4.03 4.75 -10.27
CA LEU A 100 4.27 4.27 -11.63
C LEU A 100 3.30 4.93 -12.62
N TRP A 101 3.87 5.56 -13.65
CA TRP A 101 3.14 6.26 -14.71
C TRP A 101 2.48 5.28 -15.71
N HIS A 102 1.36 5.69 -16.30
CA HIS A 102 0.74 4.93 -17.39
C HIS A 102 1.42 5.23 -18.75
N PRO A 103 1.95 4.23 -19.47
CA PRO A 103 2.77 4.45 -20.68
C PRO A 103 1.99 4.86 -21.95
N THR A 104 0.68 5.11 -21.91
CA THR A 104 -0.10 5.41 -23.14
C THR A 104 -0.33 6.89 -23.43
N TRP A 105 0.35 7.82 -22.75
CA TRP A 105 0.34 9.23 -23.15
C TRP A 105 1.57 9.59 -23.98
N HIS A 106 1.65 9.00 -25.17
CA HIS A 106 2.32 9.63 -26.31
C HIS A 106 1.23 10.30 -27.15
N LYS A 107 0.93 11.58 -26.88
CA LYS A 107 0.40 12.51 -27.89
C LYS A 107 0.61 13.96 -27.45
N GLN A 108 1.55 14.59 -28.14
CA GLN A 108 1.59 15.99 -28.55
C GLN A 108 1.70 17.04 -27.45
N HIS A 109 2.93 17.44 -27.16
CA HIS A 109 3.32 18.85 -27.11
C HIS A 109 4.77 18.96 -27.60
N GLU A 110 4.97 18.56 -28.87
CA GLU A 110 6.05 19.11 -29.67
C GLU A 110 5.39 20.15 -30.57
N SER A 111 5.33 21.38 -30.07
CA SER A 111 5.00 22.55 -30.86
C SER A 111 6.05 23.60 -30.51
N ALA A 112 6.98 23.74 -31.46
CA ALA A 112 7.69 24.95 -31.88
C ALA A 112 7.79 26.11 -30.89
#